data_AF-A0A370HJ15-F1
#
_entry.id   AF-A0A370HJ15-F1
#
_cell.length_a   1.000
_cell.length_b   1.000
_cell.length_c   1.000
_cell.angle_alpha   90.00
_cell.angle_beta   90.00
_cell.angle_gamma   90.00
#
_symmetry.space_group_name_H-M   'P 1'
#
loop_
_entity.id
_entity.type
_entity.pdbx_description
1 polymer ?
#
loop_
_entity_poly.entity_id
_entity_poly.type
_entity_poly.pdbx_seq_one_letter_code
_entity_poly.pdbx_strand_id
1 'polypeptide(L)'
;MADAFYREAAASRNVAYDTGPVAALPTSPRSSTHGLSALSDGPRVNGAPASDPRAILLAAAGHADMVSLGDLVGAIPDHPQPLAAVLALVDEGLLGMDLEAPFGPDLRLWRP
;
A
#
# COMPACT_ATOMS: atom_id res chain seq x y z
N MET A 1 35.76 -32.52 -22.30
CA MET A 1 35.76 -31.06 -22.51
C MET A 1 34.39 -30.71 -23.04
N ALA A 2 33.56 -30.08 -22.18
CA ALA A 2 32.21 -29.46 -22.34
C ALA A 2 31.25 -30.06 -23.40
N ASP A 3 29.99 -30.39 -23.12
CA ASP A 3 28.99 -29.62 -22.38
C ASP A 3 27.77 -30.54 -22.15
N ALA A 4 27.39 -30.79 -20.90
CA ALA A 4 26.24 -31.64 -20.55
C ALA A 4 25.52 -31.08 -19.32
N PHE A 5 25.20 -29.78 -19.35
CA PHE A 5 24.66 -29.07 -18.18
C PHE A 5 23.40 -28.25 -18.45
N TYR A 6 22.61 -28.57 -19.48
CA TYR A 6 21.29 -27.96 -19.62
C TYR A 6 20.20 -28.99 -19.90
N ARG A 7 19.96 -29.84 -18.90
CA ARG A 7 18.78 -30.69 -18.80
C ARG A 7 17.91 -30.21 -17.65
N GLU A 8 16.82 -29.54 -18.03
CA GLU A 8 15.48 -29.64 -17.44
C GLU A 8 15.24 -29.11 -16.02
N ALA A 9 14.40 -28.07 -15.94
CA ALA A 9 13.22 -28.09 -15.06
C ALA A 9 12.29 -26.94 -15.46
N ALA A 10 11.33 -27.24 -16.34
CA ALA A 10 10.14 -26.42 -16.53
C ALA A 10 9.35 -26.43 -15.21
N ALA A 11 9.59 -25.45 -14.35
CA ALA A 11 8.86 -25.28 -13.11
C ALA A 11 7.48 -24.65 -13.40
N SER A 12 6.52 -25.48 -13.81
CA SER A 12 5.10 -25.16 -13.78
C SER A 12 4.64 -25.09 -12.32
N ARG A 13 4.63 -23.88 -11.74
CA ARG A 13 4.06 -23.62 -10.42
C ARG A 13 2.84 -22.70 -10.52
N ASN A 14 1.81 -23.16 -11.20
CA ASN A 14 0.45 -22.66 -10.97
C ASN A 14 -0.35 -23.78 -10.32
N VAL A 15 -0.22 -23.88 -8.99
CA VAL A 15 -1.09 -24.72 -8.17
C VAL A 15 -2.48 -24.09 -8.23
N ALA A 16 -3.42 -24.83 -8.84
CA ALA A 16 -4.83 -24.54 -8.81
C ALA A 16 -5.33 -24.60 -7.36
N TYR A 17 -5.95 -23.52 -6.87
CA TYR A 17 -6.74 -23.60 -5.66
C TYR A 17 -8.10 -24.23 -6.00
N ASP A 18 -8.25 -25.46 -5.51
CA ASP A 18 -9.47 -26.24 -5.48
C ASP A 18 -10.59 -25.44 -4.79
N THR A 19 -11.60 -25.07 -5.57
CA THR A 19 -12.81 -24.40 -5.08
C THR A 19 -13.87 -25.47 -4.83
N GLY A 20 -13.90 -26.01 -3.62
CA GLY A 20 -14.97 -26.89 -3.15
C GLY A 20 -16.07 -26.10 -2.42
N PRO A 21 -17.38 -26.43 -2.61
CA PRO A 21 -18.48 -25.71 -1.99
C PRO A 21 -18.84 -26.31 -0.62
N VAL A 22 -19.05 -25.46 0.40
CA VAL A 22 -19.83 -25.84 1.60
C VAL A 22 -20.98 -24.85 1.75
N ALA A 23 -22.18 -25.36 1.50
CA ALA A 23 -23.43 -24.68 1.79
C ALA A 23 -23.96 -25.11 3.18
N ALA A 24 -24.50 -24.11 3.90
CA ALA A 24 -25.64 -24.18 4.84
C ALA A 24 -25.44 -24.87 6.22
N LEU A 25 -25.98 -24.44 7.38
CA LEU A 25 -26.96 -23.43 7.85
C LEU A 25 -26.94 -23.45 9.44
N PRO A 26 -27.89 -22.87 10.23
CA PRO A 26 -27.84 -21.63 11.03
C PRO A 26 -27.91 -21.84 12.58
N THR A 27 -28.27 -20.79 13.36
CA THR A 27 -28.57 -20.66 14.83
C THR A 27 -27.41 -20.11 15.69
N SER A 28 -27.54 -19.14 16.59
CA SER A 28 -28.63 -18.27 17.10
C SER A 28 -27.99 -17.10 17.89
N PRO A 29 -28.73 -16.03 18.24
CA PRO A 29 -28.18 -14.76 18.73
C PRO A 29 -27.94 -14.76 20.26
N ARG A 30 -26.94 -13.99 20.72
CA ARG A 30 -26.85 -13.55 22.12
C ARG A 30 -26.32 -12.12 22.21
N SER A 31 -27.22 -11.21 22.58
CA SER A 31 -26.92 -9.87 23.05
C SER A 31 -26.25 -9.87 24.43
N SER A 32 -25.52 -8.79 24.69
CA SER A 32 -25.53 -7.98 25.93
C SER A 32 -24.19 -7.82 26.67
N THR A 33 -23.65 -6.60 26.53
CA THR A 33 -23.37 -5.67 27.64
C THR A 33 -22.00 -5.69 28.31
N HIS A 34 -21.13 -4.77 27.86
CA HIS A 34 -20.23 -3.87 28.61
C HIS A 34 -19.13 -3.45 27.62
N GLY A 35 -18.72 -2.21 27.45
CA GLY A 35 -19.06 -0.96 28.10
C GLY A 35 -18.21 0.14 27.45
N LEU A 36 -18.75 1.35 27.47
CA LEU A 36 -18.05 2.61 27.69
C LEU A 36 -16.81 2.98 26.86
N SER A 37 -17.02 4.09 26.13
CA SER A 37 -16.11 5.23 25.98
C SER A 37 -15.26 5.32 24.72
N ALA A 38 -15.65 6.32 23.93
CA ALA A 38 -14.82 7.29 23.25
C ALA A 38 -13.83 6.75 22.20
N LEU A 39 -14.19 6.95 20.93
CA LEU A 39 -13.22 7.29 19.90
C LEU A 39 -13.93 8.15 18.85
N SER A 40 -13.74 9.46 19.04
CA SER A 40 -13.64 10.49 18.03
C SER A 40 -14.74 10.57 16.96
N ASP A 41 -15.66 11.50 17.21
CA ASP A 41 -16.25 12.34 16.17
C ASP A 41 -15.12 13.10 15.45
N GLY A 42 -14.44 12.42 14.53
CA GLY A 42 -13.61 13.05 13.51
C GLY A 42 -14.48 13.24 12.28
N PRO A 43 -14.38 14.37 11.55
CA PRO A 43 -15.16 14.56 10.34
C PRO A 43 -14.78 13.45 9.37
N ARG A 44 -15.68 12.50 9.16
CA ARG A 44 -15.65 11.62 7.99
C ARG A 44 -15.86 12.53 6.79
N VAL A 45 -14.75 12.98 6.22
CA VAL A 45 -14.73 13.62 4.90
C VAL A 45 -15.06 12.55 3.85
N ASN A 46 -16.34 12.17 3.84
CA ASN A 46 -16.96 11.50 2.71
C ASN A 46 -16.94 12.49 1.54
N GLY A 47 -16.16 12.17 0.50
CA GLY A 47 -16.29 12.79 -0.81
C GLY A 47 -15.19 13.77 -1.18
N ALA A 48 -13.92 13.34 -1.19
CA ALA A 48 -12.97 13.91 -2.12
C ALA A 48 -13.21 13.23 -3.49
N PRO A 49 -13.35 13.98 -4.60
CA PRO A 49 -13.64 13.41 -5.91
C PRO A 49 -12.46 12.54 -6.33
N ALA A 50 -12.65 11.21 -6.40
CA ALA A 50 -11.66 10.22 -6.86
C ALA A 50 -10.24 10.76 -6.79
N SER A 51 -9.78 11.05 -5.56
CA SER A 51 -8.63 11.93 -5.36
C SER A 51 -7.45 11.38 -6.15
N ASP A 52 -6.98 12.16 -7.11
CA ASP A 52 -5.83 11.82 -7.92
C ASP A 52 -4.67 11.46 -6.97
N PRO A 53 -4.13 10.22 -7.03
CA PRO A 53 -3.15 9.76 -6.06
C PRO A 53 -1.90 10.64 -6.08
N ARG A 54 -1.56 11.21 -7.24
CA ARG A 54 -0.48 12.20 -7.37
C ARG A 54 -0.78 13.48 -6.60
N ALA A 55 -1.98 14.04 -6.71
CA ALA A 55 -2.38 15.20 -5.91
C ALA A 55 -2.35 14.90 -4.40
N ILE A 56 -2.78 13.71 -3.97
CA ILE A 56 -2.67 13.28 -2.56
C ILE A 56 -1.22 13.25 -2.11
N LEU A 57 -0.34 12.59 -2.87
CA LEU A 57 1.08 12.45 -2.53
C LEU A 57 1.79 13.81 -2.46
N LEU A 58 1.51 14.71 -3.40
CA LEU A 58 2.08 16.06 -3.40
C LEU A 58 1.53 16.93 -2.27
N ALA A 59 0.28 16.73 -1.86
CA ALA A 59 -0.28 17.39 -0.69
C ALA A 59 0.35 16.86 0.60
N ALA A 60 0.57 15.54 0.69
CA ALA A 60 1.19 14.88 1.84
C ALA A 60 2.67 15.26 2.02
N ALA A 61 3.41 15.44 0.93
CA ALA A 61 4.81 15.89 0.99
C ALA A 61 4.97 17.39 1.36
N GLY A 62 3.90 18.19 1.26
CA GLY A 62 3.98 19.63 1.53
C GLY A 62 4.96 20.37 0.60
N HIS A 63 5.29 21.62 0.94
CA HIS A 63 6.26 22.45 0.18
C HIS A 63 7.60 22.64 0.90
N ALA A 64 7.75 22.21 2.15
CA ALA A 64 8.94 22.52 2.95
C ALA A 64 9.32 21.42 3.96
N ASP A 65 8.58 20.31 4.01
CA ASP A 65 8.77 19.27 5.00
C ASP A 65 9.36 18.01 4.37
N MET A 66 10.26 17.36 5.12
CA MET A 66 10.67 16.00 4.81
C MET A 66 9.58 15.04 5.28
N VAL A 67 9.12 14.18 4.37
CA VAL A 67 8.13 13.15 4.65
C VAL A 67 8.76 11.77 4.50
N SER A 68 8.35 10.82 5.34
CA SER A 68 8.82 9.45 5.20
C SER A 68 8.13 8.75 4.02
N LEU A 69 8.82 7.82 3.38
CA LEU A 69 8.25 6.97 2.35
C LEU A 69 7.04 6.19 2.88
N GLY A 70 7.11 5.72 4.13
CA GLY A 70 6.02 5.03 4.79
C GLY A 70 4.76 5.89 4.90
N ASP A 71 4.89 7.16 5.26
CA ASP A 71 3.75 8.08 5.36
C ASP A 71 3.12 8.36 3.98
N LEU A 72 3.93 8.54 2.94
CA LEU A 72 3.43 8.73 1.58
C LEU A 72 2.70 7.50 1.05
N VAL A 73 3.26 6.31 1.24
CA VAL A 73 2.59 5.05 0.88
C VAL A 73 1.29 4.88 1.68
N GLY A 74 1.29 5.25 2.96
CA GLY A 74 0.12 5.23 3.83
C GLY A 74 -0.98 6.23 3.46
N ALA A 75 -0.64 7.30 2.72
CA ALA A 75 -1.60 8.29 2.24
C ALA A 75 -2.48 7.78 1.09
N ILE A 76 -2.06 6.71 0.40
CA ILE A 76 -2.79 6.11 -0.73
C ILE A 76 -3.01 4.60 -0.54
N PRO A 77 -3.72 4.17 0.52
CA PRO A 77 -3.82 2.76 0.91
C PRO A 77 -4.58 1.90 -0.10
N ASP A 78 -5.49 2.49 -0.88
CA ASP A 78 -6.30 1.79 -1.89
C ASP A 78 -5.61 1.71 -3.27
N HIS A 79 -4.42 2.30 -3.42
CA HIS A 79 -3.70 2.29 -4.70
C HIS A 79 -3.08 0.90 -4.95
N PRO A 80 -3.19 0.32 -6.17
CA PRO A 80 -2.70 -1.03 -6.43
C PRO A 80 -1.17 -1.16 -6.32
N GLN A 81 -0.44 -0.06 -6.51
CA GLN A 81 1.03 -0.01 -6.43
C GLN A 81 1.48 1.31 -5.81
N PRO A 82 1.32 1.49 -4.49
CA PRO A 82 1.52 2.80 -3.85
C PRO A 82 2.99 3.23 -3.90
N LEU A 83 3.92 2.29 -3.69
CA LEU A 83 5.35 2.56 -3.80
C LEU A 83 5.74 3.01 -5.23
N ALA A 84 5.22 2.35 -6.25
CA ALA A 84 5.50 2.72 -7.64
C ALA A 84 4.97 4.12 -7.99
N ALA A 85 3.81 4.50 -7.45
CA ALA A 85 3.28 5.84 -7.62
C ALA A 85 4.18 6.93 -7.00
N VAL A 86 4.73 6.67 -5.80
CA VAL A 86 5.70 7.59 -5.17
C VAL A 86 6.98 7.70 -6.01
N LEU A 87 7.53 6.57 -6.48
CA LEU A 87 8.74 6.55 -7.31
C LEU A 87 8.53 7.26 -8.65
N ALA A 88 7.36 7.11 -9.27
CA ALA A 88 7.04 7.83 -10.51
C ALA A 88 7.11 9.37 -10.32
N LEU A 89 6.70 9.90 -9.16
CA LEU A 89 6.83 11.32 -8.87
C LEU A 89 8.29 11.76 -8.66
N VAL A 90 9.14 10.85 -8.16
CA VAL A 90 10.59 11.10 -8.06
C VAL A 90 11.23 11.10 -9.45
N ASP A 91 10.86 10.14 -10.30
CA ASP A 91 11.32 10.06 -11.69
C ASP A 91 10.87 11.28 -12.52
N GLU A 92 9.67 11.80 -12.26
CA GLU A 92 9.16 13.05 -12.83
C GLU A 92 9.82 14.31 -12.26
N GLY A 93 10.67 14.18 -11.23
CA GLY A 93 11.34 15.31 -10.56
C GLY A 93 10.42 16.17 -9.70
N LEU A 94 9.23 15.67 -9.35
CA LEU A 94 8.26 16.34 -8.50
C LEU A 94 8.50 16.07 -7.01
N LEU A 95 9.25 15.01 -6.71
CA LEU A 95 9.77 14.69 -5.39
C LEU A 95 11.27 14.44 -5.48
N GLY A 96 12.01 14.94 -4.49
CA GLY A 96 13.38 14.51 -4.20
C GLY A 96 13.36 13.33 -3.22
N MET A 97 14.40 12.51 -3.29
CA MET A 97 14.61 11.34 -2.44
C MET A 97 16.03 11.37 -1.89
N ASP A 98 16.18 11.06 -0.60
CA ASP A 98 17.47 10.97 0.05
C ASP A 98 18.14 9.63 -0.31
N LEU A 99 19.00 9.65 -1.33
CA LEU A 99 19.71 8.47 -1.82
C LEU A 99 20.88 8.04 -0.91
N GLU A 100 21.26 8.86 0.07
CA GLU A 100 22.29 8.48 1.04
C GLU A 100 21.69 7.63 2.18
N ALA A 101 20.38 7.70 2.39
CA ALA A 101 19.67 6.90 3.36
C ALA A 101 19.39 5.46 2.87
N PRO A 102 19.32 4.47 3.79
CA PRO A 102 18.88 3.13 3.44
C PRO A 102 17.47 3.12 2.84
N PHE A 103 17.26 2.31 1.82
CA PHE A 103 15.93 2.13 1.23
C PHE A 103 15.02 1.38 2.21
N GLY A 104 14.01 2.08 2.73
CA GLY A 104 13.10 1.57 3.75
C GLY A 104 11.96 2.54 4.04
N PRO A 105 11.07 2.23 5.01
CA PRO A 105 9.93 3.09 5.34
C PRO A 105 10.36 4.48 5.83
N ASP A 106 11.53 4.59 6.46
CA ASP A 106 12.09 5.84 6.99
C ASP A 106 12.83 6.68 5.92
N LEU A 107 12.85 6.21 4.66
CA LEU A 107 13.45 6.93 3.54
C LEU A 107 12.78 8.30 3.41
N ARG A 108 13.60 9.35 3.34
CA ARG A 108 13.10 10.73 3.33
C ARG A 108 12.86 11.21 1.92
N LEU A 109 11.68 11.77 1.71
CA LEU A 109 11.30 12.45 0.48
C LEU A 109 10.97 13.90 0.79
N TRP A 110 11.16 14.77 -0.19
CA TRP A 110 10.76 16.18 -0.09
C TRP A 110 10.25 16.65 -1.44
N ARG A 111 9.53 17.77 -1.46
CA ARG A 111 9.21 18.46 -2.70
C ARG A 111 10.32 19.49 -3.01
N PRO A 112 10.96 19.45 -4.18
CA PRO A 112 12.04 20.37 -4.55
C PRO A 112 11.55 21.80 -4.78
#